data_AF-A0A960R6V1-F1
#
_entry.id   AF-A0A960R6V1-F1
#
_cell.length_a   1.000
_cell.length_b   1.000
_cell.length_c   1.000
_cell.angle_alpha   90.00
_cell.angle_beta   90.00
_cell.angle_gamma   90.00
#
_symmetry.space_group_name_H-M   'P 1'
#
loop_
_entity.id
_entity.type
_entity.pdbx_description
1 polymer ?
#
loop_
_entity_poly.entity_id
_entity_poly.type
_entity_poly.pdbx_seq_one_letter_code
_entity_poly.pdbx_strand_id
1 'polypeptide(L)'
;LTYAGTGRELAAWGYATRATGYRFFLKREGIDAEFVNVADPKDLEYTIKSLTPGDTISAYVVPMNAAGEGPASGIVTKVVGA
;
A
#
# COMPACT_ATOMS: atom_id res chain seq x y z
N LEU A 1 4.21 3.07 6.53
CA LEU A 1 3.96 1.69 6.97
C LEU A 1 4.24 1.60 8.47
N THR A 2 3.23 1.31 9.27
CA THR A 2 3.33 1.17 10.72
C THR A 2 2.87 -0.23 11.15
N TYR A 3 3.52 -0.78 12.17
CA TYR A 3 3.19 -2.13 12.65
C TYR A 3 1.76 -2.15 13.20
N ALA A 4 0.97 -3.16 12.81
CA ALA A 4 -0.44 -3.29 13.18
C ALA A 4 -0.77 -4.66 13.80
N GLY A 5 0.25 -5.37 14.29
CA GLY A 5 0.16 -6.74 14.82
C GLY A 5 0.92 -7.74 13.95
N THR A 6 1.14 -8.95 14.47
CA THR A 6 1.88 -10.01 13.78
C THR A 6 1.32 -10.26 12.38
N GLY A 7 2.18 -10.12 11.37
CA GLY A 7 1.80 -10.30 9.97
C GLY A 7 0.84 -9.22 9.44
N ARG A 8 0.80 -8.04 10.08
CA ARG A 8 -0.04 -6.91 9.71
C ARG A 8 0.74 -5.60 9.75
N GLU A 9 0.58 -4.83 8.68
CA GLU A 9 1.16 -3.48 8.55
C GLU A 9 0.08 -2.52 8.07
N LEU A 10 0.01 -1.34 8.66
CA LEU A 10 -0.88 -0.27 8.25
C LEU A 10 -0.15 0.66 7.27
N ALA A 11 -0.71 0.80 6.07
CA ALA A 11 -0.35 1.85 5.14
C ALA A 11 -1.30 3.04 5.35
N ALA A 12 -0.75 4.24 5.53
CA ALA A 12 -1.50 5.49 5.61
C ALA A 12 -0.83 6.53 4.71
N TRP A 13 -1.61 7.38 4.08
CA TRP A 13 -1.14 8.40 3.14
C TRP A 13 -1.92 9.71 3.28
N GLY A 14 -1.33 10.78 2.74
CA GLY A 14 -1.99 12.08 2.69
C GLY A 14 -3.10 12.13 1.64
N TYR A 15 -4.12 12.95 1.87
CA TYR A 15 -5.17 13.20 0.90
C TYR A 15 -4.61 13.79 -0.41
N ALA A 16 -5.00 13.22 -1.54
CA ALA A 16 -4.74 13.78 -2.85
C ALA A 16 -5.93 14.62 -3.34
N THR A 17 -5.68 15.86 -3.77
CA THR A 17 -6.71 16.80 -4.22
C THR A 17 -7.57 16.22 -5.34
N ARG A 18 -8.90 16.22 -5.15
CA ARG A 18 -9.91 15.69 -6.09
C ARG A 18 -9.86 14.16 -6.28
N ALA A 19 -9.13 13.43 -5.44
CA ALA A 19 -9.22 11.97 -5.40
C ALA A 19 -10.56 11.55 -4.80
N THR A 20 -11.19 10.55 -5.40
CA THR A 20 -12.40 9.88 -4.90
C THR A 20 -12.12 8.45 -4.43
N GLY A 21 -10.88 7.99 -4.59
CA GLY A 21 -10.37 6.70 -4.13
C GLY A 21 -8.90 6.55 -4.46
N TYR A 22 -8.32 5.41 -4.09
CA TYR A 22 -6.92 5.10 -4.29
C TYR A 22 -6.78 3.66 -4.75
N ARG A 23 -5.77 3.38 -5.58
CA ARG A 23 -5.28 2.02 -5.82
C ARG A 23 -4.05 1.80 -4.95
N PHE A 24 -4.08 0.75 -4.15
CA PHE A 24 -2.96 0.37 -3.29
C PHE A 24 -2.18 -0.76 -3.95
N PHE A 25 -0.87 -0.54 -4.12
CA PHE A 25 0.04 -1.48 -4.74
C PHE A 25 1.03 -2.02 -3.71
N LEU A 26 1.26 -3.33 -3.75
CA LEU A 26 2.17 -4.04 -2.86
C LEU A 26 3.11 -4.92 -3.68
N LYS A 27 4.35 -5.03 -3.24
CA LYS A 27 5.32 -6.02 -3.67
C LYS A 27 5.98 -6.65 -2.45
N ARG A 28 5.97 -7.97 -2.37
CA ARG A 28 6.78 -8.75 -1.42
C ARG A 28 8.13 -9.02 -2.06
N GLU A 29 9.20 -8.41 -1.55
CA GLU A 29 10.51 -8.49 -2.18
C GLU A 29 11.04 -9.93 -2.19
N GLY A 30 11.51 -10.39 -3.36
CA GLY A 30 11.95 -11.76 -3.58
C GLY A 30 10.83 -12.79 -3.76
N ILE A 31 9.56 -12.40 -3.59
CA ILE A 31 8.38 -13.25 -3.78
C ILE A 31 7.60 -12.80 -5.01
N ASP A 32 7.25 -11.51 -5.07
CA ASP A 32 6.52 -10.93 -6.18
C ASP A 32 7.50 -10.40 -7.23
N ALA A 33 7.26 -10.71 -8.51
CA ALA A 33 8.07 -10.20 -9.61
C ALA A 33 7.90 -8.69 -9.79
N GLU A 34 6.66 -8.20 -9.69
CA GLU A 34 6.26 -6.80 -9.91
C GLU A 34 5.29 -6.34 -8.82
N PHE A 35 5.04 -5.03 -8.75
CA PHE A 35 3.98 -4.50 -7.89
C PHE A 35 2.60 -4.95 -8.35
N VAL A 36 1.79 -5.41 -7.40
CA VAL A 36 0.42 -5.87 -7.63
C VAL A 36 -0.56 -4.92 -6.96
N ASN A 37 -1.62 -4.55 -7.67
CA ASN A 37 -2.74 -3.83 -7.06
C ASN A 37 -3.54 -4.81 -6.19
N VAL A 38 -3.51 -4.61 -4.87
CA VAL A 38 -4.13 -5.54 -3.90
C VAL A 38 -5.38 -4.98 -3.24
N ALA A 39 -5.66 -3.68 -3.41
CA ALA A 39 -6.88 -3.05 -2.90
C ALA A 39 -7.17 -1.71 -3.60
N ASP A 40 -8.43 -1.28 -3.53
CA ASP A 40 -8.91 0.02 -4.02
C ASP A 40 -9.62 0.82 -2.91
N PRO A 41 -8.91 1.23 -1.84
CA PRO A 41 -9.51 1.92 -0.69
C PRO A 41 -10.08 3.29 -1.06
N LYS A 42 -11.19 3.67 -0.40
CA LYS A 42 -11.73 5.04 -0.43
C LYS A 42 -11.21 5.90 0.73
N ASP A 43 -10.76 5.24 1.79
CA ASP A 43 -10.15 5.88 2.95
C ASP A 43 -8.67 6.22 2.70
N LEU A 44 -8.04 6.89 3.67
CA LEU A 44 -6.63 7.30 3.61
C LEU A 44 -5.67 6.27 4.22
N GLU A 45 -6.19 5.08 4.52
CA GLU A 45 -5.42 4.01 5.11
C GLU A 45 -5.88 2.63 4.63
N TYR A 46 -4.98 1.66 4.72
CA TYR A 46 -5.25 0.27 4.41
C TYR A 46 -4.38 -0.64 5.27
N THR A 47 -5.02 -1.56 5.99
CA THR A 47 -4.33 -2.60 6.76
C THR A 47 -4.02 -3.78 5.85
N ILE A 48 -2.73 -3.97 5.58
CA ILE A 48 -2.20 -5.13 4.89
C ILE A 48 -2.21 -6.30 5.88
N LYS A 49 -2.74 -7.45 5.46
CA LYS A 49 -2.91 -8.65 6.29
C LYS A 49 -2.16 -9.83 5.68
N SER A 50 -2.05 -10.89 6.46
CA SER A 50 -1.48 -12.18 6.02
C SER A 50 -0.07 -12.02 5.43
N LEU A 51 0.72 -11.15 6.07
CA LEU A 51 2.15 -11.00 5.79
C LEU A 51 2.94 -11.98 6.65
N THR A 52 4.08 -12.47 6.14
CA THR A 52 5.01 -13.25 6.94
C THR A 52 5.91 -12.28 7.71
N PRO A 53 6.00 -12.36 9.05
CA PRO A 53 6.99 -11.60 9.81
C PRO A 53 8.40 -11.87 9.29
N GLY A 54 9.20 -10.80 9.13
CA GLY A 54 10.55 -10.87 8.57
C GLY A 54 10.63 -10.71 7.04
N ASP A 55 9.52 -10.85 6.30
CA ASP A 55 9.51 -10.51 4.88
C ASP A 55 9.75 -9.00 4.69
N THR A 56 10.35 -8.62 3.56
CA THR A 56 10.43 -7.22 3.15
C THR A 56 9.31 -6.92 2.16
N ILE A 57 8.54 -5.86 2.42
CA ILE A 57 7.50 -5.37 1.52
C ILE A 57 7.80 -3.96 1.04
N SER A 58 7.41 -3.68 -0.19
CA SER A 58 7.37 -2.35 -0.79
C SER A 58 5.94 -2.00 -1.18
N ALA A 59 5.53 -0.75 -0.99
CA ALA A 59 4.18 -0.31 -1.32
C ALA A 59 4.13 1.14 -1.81
N TYR A 60 3.11 1.47 -2.59
CA TYR A 60 2.74 2.83 -2.98
C TYR A 60 1.24 2.92 -3.27
N VAL A 61 0.73 4.16 -3.37
CA VAL A 61 -0.66 4.42 -3.76
C VAL A 61 -0.76 5.28 -5.00
N VAL A 62 -1.82 5.07 -5.78
CA VAL A 62 -2.21 5.90 -6.92
C VAL A 62 -3.58 6.49 -6.65
N PRO A 63 -3.74 7.82 -6.56
CA PRO A 63 -5.04 8.44 -6.40
C PRO A 63 -5.87 8.33 -7.68
N MET A 64 -7.19 8.19 -7.53
CA MET A 64 -8.13 7.97 -8.63
C MET A 64 -9.31 8.93 -8.56
N ASN A 65 -9.80 9.34 -9.73
CA ASN A 65 -11.15 9.90 -9.88
C ASN A 65 -11.75 9.57 -11.26
N ALA A 66 -12.89 10.16 -11.60
CA ALA A 66 -13.58 9.92 -12.87
C ALA A 66 -12.74 10.29 -14.12
N ALA A 67 -11.68 11.10 -13.97
CA ALA A 67 -10.75 11.43 -15.05
C ALA A 67 -9.59 10.43 -15.18
N GLY A 68 -9.44 9.50 -14.23
CA GLY A 68 -8.42 8.45 -14.24
C GLY A 68 -7.43 8.51 -13.06
N GLU A 69 -6.26 7.93 -13.29
CA GLU A 69 -5.13 7.84 -12.35
C GLU A 69 -4.39 9.18 -12.25
N GLY A 70 -4.11 9.63 -11.03
CA GLY A 70 -3.21 10.73 -10.74
C GLY A 70 -1.76 10.26 -10.52
N PRO A 71 -0.85 11.16 -10.09
CA PRO A 71 0.53 10.79 -9.82
C PRO A 71 0.64 9.83 -8.63
N ALA A 72 1.44 8.78 -8.77
CA ALA A 72 1.74 7.84 -7.70
C ALA A 72 2.46 8.53 -6.53
N SER A 73 2.27 8.00 -5.32
CA SER A 73 3.10 8.34 -4.17
C SER A 73 4.54 7.85 -4.36
N GLY A 74 5.45 8.28 -3.48
CA GLY A 74 6.73 7.59 -3.32
C GLY A 74 6.53 6.15 -2.86
N ILE A 75 7.49 5.29 -3.22
CA ILE A 75 7.55 3.91 -2.73
C ILE A 75 8.11 3.91 -1.31
N VAL A 76 7.46 3.16 -0.42
CA VAL A 76 7.95 2.89 0.93
C VAL A 76 8.27 1.41 1.07
N THR A 77 9.42 1.10 1.66
CA THR A 77 9.88 -0.28 1.91
C THR A 77 10.03 -0.51 3.40
N LYS A 78 9.61 -1.68 3.89
CA LYS A 78 9.67 -2.04 5.30
C LYS A 78 9.75 -3.56 5.50
N VAL A 79 10.48 -3.99 6.52
CA VAL A 79 10.43 -5.37 7.04
C VAL A 79 9.19 -5.55 7.92
N VAL A 80 8.40 -6.60 7.66
CA VAL A 80 7.18 -6.91 8.38
C VAL A 80 7.48 -7.25 9.83
N GLY A 81 6.83 -6.57 10.77
CA GLY A 81 7.01 -6.81 12.19
C GLY A 81 6.43 -8.16 12.67
N ALA A 82 7.01 -8.67 13.75
CA ALA A 82 6.46 -9.78 14.55
C ALA A 82 5.53 -9.23 15.62
#